data_AF-A0A8B5WLR7-F1
#
_entry.id   AF-A0A8B5WLR7-F1
#
_cell.length_a   1.000
_cell.length_b   1.000
_cell.length_c   1.000
_cell.angle_alpha   90.00
_cell.angle_beta   90.00
_cell.angle_gamma   90.00
#
_symmetry.space_group_name_H-M   'P 1'
#
loop_
_entity.id
_entity.type
_entity.pdbx_description
1 polymer ?
#
loop_
_entity_poly.entity_id
_entity_poly.type
_entity_poly.pdbx_seq_one_letter_code
_entity_poly.pdbx_strand_id
1 'polypeptide(L)'
;MNNRSLLLFLLLLAATSLFVAACSQQTEAPCEPEQAFELGRSDQTPPPHCHERAYSEAWQLGQTLGEMERERDALAARADDLDAADRMRLRVLQRDIPELETLARIQGLMEQAQPEMPE
;
A
#
# COMPACT_ATOMS: atom_id res chain seq x y z
N MET A 1 -57.39 -12.52 -7.61
CA MET A 1 -55.95 -12.24 -7.39
C MET A 1 -55.65 -10.87 -7.95
N ASN A 2 -55.31 -9.91 -7.09
CA ASN A 2 -55.13 -8.51 -7.50
C ASN A 2 -53.76 -8.29 -8.11
N ASN A 3 -53.71 -7.60 -9.27
CA ASN A 3 -52.47 -7.24 -9.98
C ASN A 3 -51.45 -6.50 -9.10
N ARG A 4 -51.91 -5.82 -8.04
CA ARG A 4 -51.08 -5.16 -7.03
C ARG A 4 -50.23 -6.13 -6.19
N SER A 5 -50.77 -7.29 -5.83
CA SER A 5 -50.02 -8.30 -5.06
C SER A 5 -48.94 -9.00 -5.89
N LEU A 6 -49.16 -9.10 -7.21
CA LEU A 6 -48.22 -9.74 -8.13
C LEU A 6 -47.01 -8.84 -8.44
N LEU A 7 -47.24 -7.52 -8.56
CA LEU A 7 -46.20 -6.50 -8.70
C LEU A 7 -45.28 -6.40 -7.47
N LEU A 8 -45.85 -6.46 -6.27
CA LEU A 8 -45.08 -6.46 -5.01
C LEU A 8 -44.19 -7.70 -4.88
N PHE A 9 -44.70 -8.88 -5.26
CA PHE A 9 -43.92 -10.12 -5.24
C PHE A 9 -42.76 -10.12 -6.24
N LEU A 10 -42.98 -9.58 -7.45
CA LEU A 10 -41.93 -9.44 -8.47
C LEU A 10 -40.82 -8.45 -8.06
N LEU A 11 -41.19 -7.33 -7.42
CA LEU A 11 -40.22 -6.37 -6.88
C LEU A 11 -39.39 -6.96 -5.74
N LEU A 12 -40.00 -7.76 -4.86
CA LEU A 12 -39.30 -8.45 -3.77
C LEU A 12 -38.29 -9.49 -4.29
N LEU A 13 -38.67 -10.27 -5.30
CA LEU A 13 -37.79 -11.26 -5.94
C LEU A 13 -36.59 -10.61 -6.65
N ALA A 14 -36.80 -9.49 -7.34
CA ALA A 14 -35.74 -8.74 -8.00
C ALA A 14 -34.77 -8.08 -7.01
N ALA A 15 -35.26 -7.62 -5.85
CA ALA A 15 -34.41 -7.06 -4.81
C ALA A 15 -33.52 -8.14 -4.17
N THR A 16 -34.03 -9.37 -3.98
CA THR A 16 -33.26 -10.45 -3.35
C THR A 16 -32.11 -10.99 -4.21
N SER A 17 -32.22 -10.99 -5.55
CA SER A 17 -31.15 -11.49 -6.43
C SER A 17 -29.95 -10.53 -6.52
N LEU A 18 -30.16 -9.22 -6.33
CA LEU A 18 -29.09 -8.22 -6.29
C LEU A 18 -28.19 -8.36 -5.05
N PHE A 19 -28.72 -8.84 -3.92
CA PHE A 19 -27.93 -9.01 -2.69
C PHE A 19 -26.98 -10.20 -2.72
N VAL A 20 -27.30 -11.27 -3.45
CA VAL A 20 -26.44 -12.47 -3.53
C VAL A 20 -25.23 -12.25 -4.46
N ALA A 21 -25.37 -11.41 -5.49
CA ALA A 21 -24.27 -11.11 -6.42
C ALA A 21 -23.16 -10.23 -5.81
N ALA A 22 -23.45 -9.47 -4.75
CA ALA A 22 -22.47 -8.59 -4.12
C ALA A 22 -21.48 -9.30 -3.18
N CYS A 23 -21.78 -10.55 -2.77
CA CYS A 23 -20.91 -11.31 -1.86
C CYS A 23 -19.94 -12.27 -2.57
N SER A 24 -20.03 -12.44 -3.90
CA SER A 24 -19.21 -13.43 -4.63
C SER A 24 -17.98 -12.86 -5.34
N GLN A 25 -17.70 -11.56 -5.20
CA GLN A 25 -16.59 -10.87 -5.89
C GLN A 25 -15.57 -10.25 -4.93
N GLN A 26 -15.52 -10.72 -3.68
CA GLN A 26 -14.33 -10.50 -2.86
C GLN A 26 -13.25 -11.48 -3.34
N THR A 27 -12.67 -11.19 -4.52
CA THR A 27 -11.40 -11.79 -4.91
C THR A 27 -10.42 -11.47 -3.80
N GLU A 28 -10.04 -12.48 -3.02
CA GLU A 28 -8.96 -12.37 -2.05
C GLU A 28 -7.76 -11.79 -2.81
N ALA A 29 -7.28 -10.62 -2.38
CA ALA A 29 -6.08 -10.05 -2.98
C ALA A 29 -4.95 -11.06 -2.73
N PRO A 30 -4.20 -11.46 -3.76
CA PRO A 30 -3.13 -12.42 -3.59
C PRO A 30 -2.09 -11.85 -2.60
N CYS A 31 -1.57 -12.68 -1.71
CA CYS A 31 -0.55 -12.30 -0.74
C CYS A 31 0.83 -12.14 -1.41
N GLU A 32 0.92 -11.25 -2.39
CA GLU A 32 2.14 -10.97 -3.14
C GLU A 32 3.07 -10.03 -2.33
N PRO A 33 4.38 -10.35 -2.22
CA PRO A 33 5.34 -9.51 -1.50
C PRO A 33 5.40 -8.05 -1.99
N GLU A 34 5.30 -7.82 -3.29
CA GLU A 34 5.31 -6.48 -3.89
C GLU A 34 4.16 -5.62 -3.37
N GLN A 35 2.96 -6.21 -3.26
CA GLN A 35 1.80 -5.53 -2.69
C GLN A 35 1.97 -5.29 -1.19
N ALA A 36 2.55 -6.25 -0.46
CA ALA A 36 2.85 -6.11 0.95
C ALA A 36 3.79 -4.92 1.21
N PHE A 37 4.84 -4.79 0.40
CA PHE A 37 5.79 -3.69 0.44
C PHE A 37 5.10 -2.34 0.25
N GLU A 38 4.26 -2.19 -0.78
CA GLU A 38 3.53 -0.94 -1.02
C GLU A 38 2.53 -0.61 0.10
N LEU A 39 1.84 -1.61 0.65
CA LEU A 39 0.97 -1.43 1.83
C LEU A 39 1.78 -0.93 3.03
N GLY A 40 2.93 -1.54 3.30
CA GLY A 40 3.81 -1.11 4.38
C GLY A 40 4.30 0.32 4.19
N ARG A 41 4.78 0.66 2.98
CA ARG A 41 5.28 2.00 2.64
C ARG A 41 4.21 3.09 2.83
N SER A 42 2.97 2.75 2.51
CA SER A 42 1.80 3.62 2.69
C SER A 42 1.17 3.59 4.09
N ASP A 43 1.81 2.93 5.07
CA ASP A 43 1.31 2.78 6.45
C ASP A 43 -0.07 2.12 6.55
N GLN A 44 -0.38 1.22 5.61
CA GLN A 44 -1.60 0.45 5.60
C GLN A 44 -1.42 -0.89 6.33
N THR A 45 -2.46 -1.29 7.06
CA THR A 45 -2.46 -2.59 7.78
C THR A 45 -2.54 -3.74 6.78
N PRO A 46 -1.70 -4.79 6.93
CA PRO A 46 -1.75 -5.94 6.04
C PRO A 46 -3.02 -6.77 6.28
N PRO A 47 -3.56 -7.47 5.26
CA PRO A 47 -4.69 -8.36 5.44
C PRO A 47 -4.36 -9.46 6.46
N PRO A 48 -5.30 -9.81 7.36
CA PRO A 48 -5.03 -10.72 8.47
C PRO A 48 -4.81 -12.17 8.05
N HIS A 49 -4.98 -12.53 6.78
CA HIS A 49 -4.74 -13.89 6.26
C HIS A 49 -3.37 -14.06 5.60
N CYS A 50 -2.64 -12.96 5.34
CA CYS A 50 -1.32 -13.01 4.74
C CYS A 50 -0.25 -13.14 5.84
N HIS A 51 0.15 -14.38 6.14
CA HIS A 51 1.14 -14.70 7.18
C HIS A 51 2.45 -15.27 6.64
N GLU A 52 2.59 -15.36 5.32
CA GLU A 52 3.80 -15.88 4.71
C GLU A 52 5.00 -15.00 5.04
N ARG A 53 6.14 -15.63 5.30
CA ARG A 53 7.35 -14.92 5.72
C ARG A 53 7.74 -13.81 4.75
N ALA A 54 7.76 -14.11 3.44
CA ALA A 54 8.11 -13.16 2.39
C ALA A 54 7.17 -11.94 2.39
N TYR A 55 5.86 -12.18 2.56
CA TYR A 55 4.87 -11.10 2.67
C TYR A 55 5.13 -10.21 3.89
N SER A 56 5.35 -10.82 5.06
CA SER A 56 5.60 -10.08 6.30
C SER A 56 6.91 -9.28 6.26
N GLU A 57 7.97 -9.86 5.69
CA GLU A 57 9.28 -9.20 5.54
C GLU A 57 9.17 -8.02 4.55
N ALA A 58 8.46 -8.20 3.44
CA ALA A 58 8.22 -7.14 2.47
C ALA A 58 7.39 -5.99 3.05
N TRP A 59 6.32 -6.30 3.81
CA TRP A 59 5.54 -5.27 4.50
C TRP A 59 6.36 -4.48 5.53
N GLN A 60 7.18 -5.16 6.34
CA GLN A 60 8.06 -4.50 7.33
C GLN A 60 9.12 -3.62 6.66
N LEU A 61 9.69 -4.08 5.55
CA LEU A 61 10.64 -3.29 4.77
C LEU A 61 9.96 -2.04 4.20
N GLY A 62 8.77 -2.20 3.63
CA GLY A 62 7.95 -1.09 3.15
C GLY A 62 7.66 -0.08 4.26
N GLN A 63 7.21 -0.55 5.44
CA GLN A 63 6.94 0.28 6.61
C GLN A 63 8.16 1.11 7.01
N THR A 64 9.32 0.46 7.13
CA THR A 64 10.59 1.12 7.48
C THR A 64 10.94 2.20 6.47
N LEU A 65 10.83 1.90 5.17
CA LEU A 65 11.11 2.87 4.11
C LEU A 65 10.14 4.06 4.18
N GLY A 66 8.83 3.79 4.28
CA GLY A 66 7.81 4.83 4.35
C GLY A 66 7.96 5.75 5.57
N GLU A 67 8.35 5.21 6.73
CA GLU A 67 8.67 6.02 7.91
C GLU A 67 9.85 6.96 7.66
N MET A 68 10.93 6.44 7.07
CA MET A 68 12.11 7.24 6.74
C MET A 68 11.81 8.33 5.70
N GLU A 69 11.00 8.02 4.68
CA GLU A 69 10.56 8.99 3.68
C GLU A 69 9.71 10.10 4.30
N ARG A 70 8.74 9.76 5.15
CA ARG A 70 7.93 10.76 5.87
C ARG A 70 8.77 11.63 6.78
N GLU A 71 9.74 11.05 7.49
CA GLU A 71 10.66 11.82 8.33
C GLU A 71 11.53 12.77 7.51
N ARG A 72 12.09 12.28 6.38
CA ARG A 72 12.87 13.09 5.43
C ARG A 72 12.03 14.27 4.94
N ASP A 73 10.82 14.00 4.49
CA ASP A 73 9.94 15.01 3.91
C ASP A 73 9.51 16.04 4.96
N ALA A 74 9.23 15.60 6.19
CA ALA A 74 8.94 16.48 7.31
C ALA A 74 10.13 17.38 7.69
N LEU A 75 11.36 16.85 7.65
CA LEU A 75 12.58 17.64 7.87
C LEU A 75 12.86 18.60 6.72
N ALA A 76 12.71 18.14 5.48
CA ALA A 76 12.94 18.94 4.28
C ALA A 76 11.94 20.10 4.17
N ALA A 77 10.69 19.91 4.60
CA ALA A 77 9.67 20.96 4.61
C ALA A 77 10.00 22.14 5.54
N ARG A 78 10.91 21.96 6.51
CA ARG A 78 11.35 22.99 7.46
C ARG A 78 12.87 23.20 7.43
N ALA A 79 13.47 23.02 6.25
CA ALA A 79 14.92 23.01 6.04
C ALA A 79 15.65 24.25 6.60
N ASP A 80 15.02 25.43 6.52
CA ASP A 80 15.59 26.70 6.97
C ASP A 80 15.67 26.82 8.52
N ASP A 81 14.83 26.05 9.23
CA ASP A 81 14.69 26.11 10.69
C ASP A 81 15.31 24.89 11.41
N LEU A 82 16.07 24.06 10.68
CA LEU A 82 16.66 22.86 11.27
C LEU A 82 17.82 23.17 12.20
N ASP A 83 17.81 22.55 13.38
CA ASP A 83 18.97 22.54 14.26
C ASP A 83 20.10 21.65 13.69
N ALA A 84 21.21 21.54 14.44
CA ALA A 84 22.35 20.74 13.99
C ALA A 84 22.05 19.22 13.95
N ALA A 85 21.23 18.72 14.87
CA ALA A 85 20.88 17.31 14.96
C ALA A 85 19.93 16.92 13.82
N ASP A 86 18.93 17.74 13.56
CA ASP A 86 17.97 17.56 12.47
C ASP A 86 18.65 17.61 11.09
N ARG A 87 19.61 18.53 10.88
CA ARG A 87 20.42 18.55 9.65
C ARG A 87 21.28 17.31 9.49
N MET A 88 21.79 16.76 10.59
CA MET A 88 22.52 15.49 10.54
C MET A 88 21.57 14.33 10.20
N ARG A 89 20.39 14.30 10.83
CA ARG A 89 19.37 13.28 10.56
C ARG A 89 18.90 13.31 9.11
N LEU A 90 18.63 14.49 8.56
CA LEU A 90 18.25 14.65 7.15
C LEU A 90 19.32 14.09 6.20
N ARG A 91 20.60 14.36 6.45
CA ARG A 91 21.71 13.79 5.65
C ARG A 91 21.79 12.27 5.74
N VAL A 92 21.55 11.70 6.92
CA VAL A 92 21.50 10.25 7.12
C VAL A 92 20.35 9.65 6.32
N LEU A 93 19.14 10.23 6.41
CA LEU A 93 17.98 9.77 5.65
C LEU A 93 18.20 9.86 4.14
N GLN A 94 18.81 10.95 3.65
CA GLN A 94 19.14 11.12 2.23
C GLN A 94 20.16 10.09 1.71
N ARG A 95 20.98 9.51 2.59
CA ARG A 95 21.91 8.42 2.24
C ARG A 95 21.23 7.05 2.33
N ASP A 96 20.53 6.78 3.44
CA ASP A 96 20.03 5.44 3.76
C ASP A 96 18.79 5.06 2.94
N ILE A 97 17.93 6.03 2.57
CA ILE A 97 16.73 5.77 1.75
C ILE A 97 17.12 5.16 0.40
N PRO A 98 18.03 5.74 -0.41
CA PRO A 98 18.48 5.13 -1.66
C PRO A 98 19.08 3.72 -1.51
N GLU A 99 19.74 3.43 -0.38
CA GLU A 99 20.27 2.10 -0.08
C GLU A 99 19.14 1.08 0.13
N LEU A 100 18.10 1.46 0.90
CA LEU A 100 16.91 0.62 1.09
C LEU A 100 16.09 0.44 -0.18
N GLU A 101 15.91 1.48 -0.98
CA GLU A 101 15.25 1.37 -2.29
C GLU A 101 16.02 0.43 -3.21
N THR A 102 17.35 0.46 -3.16
CA THR A 102 18.19 -0.46 -3.94
C THR A 102 18.02 -1.90 -3.45
N LEU A 103 17.94 -2.12 -2.14
CA LEU A 103 17.64 -3.44 -1.58
C LEU A 103 16.27 -3.95 -2.03
N ALA A 104 15.23 -3.09 -1.98
CA ALA A 104 13.89 -3.44 -2.43
C ALA A 104 13.87 -3.80 -3.92
N ARG A 105 14.57 -3.05 -4.78
CA ARG A 105 14.74 -3.37 -6.21
C ARG A 105 15.45 -4.70 -6.44
N ILE A 106 16.51 -5.02 -5.68
CA ILE A 106 17.22 -6.30 -5.77
C ILE A 106 16.29 -7.47 -5.39
N GLN A 107 15.39 -7.24 -4.43
CA GLN A 107 14.40 -8.24 -4.00
C GLN A 107 13.18 -8.33 -4.93
N GLY A 108 13.09 -7.50 -5.97
CA GLY A 108 11.94 -7.47 -6.89
C GLY A 108 10.71 -6.74 -6.34
N LEU A 109 10.83 -6.07 -5.20
CA LEU A 109 9.72 -5.37 -4.52
C LEU A 109 9.42 -3.99 -5.14
N MET A 110 10.33 -3.46 -5.96
CA MET A 110 10.20 -2.18 -6.63
C MET A 110 10.67 -2.30 -8.08
N GLU A 111 10.08 -1.49 -8.96
CA GLU A 111 10.54 -1.34 -10.34
C GLU A 111 11.98 -0.81 -10.39
N GLN A 112 12.72 -1.24 -11.40
CA GLN A 112 14.07 -0.71 -11.61
C GLN A 112 14.00 0.75 -12.05
N ALA A 113 14.91 1.57 -11.53
CA ALA A 113 15.06 2.94 -12.00
C ALA A 113 15.35 2.90 -13.51
N GLN A 114 14.48 3.51 -14.31
CA GLN A 114 14.75 3.65 -15.73
C GLN A 114 16.03 4.48 -15.88
N PRO A 115 17.04 4.01 -16.64
CA PRO A 115 18.20 4.82 -16.91
C PRO A 115 17.74 6.06 -17.67
N GLU A 116 17.86 7.24 -17.04
CA GLU A 116 17.66 8.51 -17.71
C GLU A 116 18.64 8.56 -18.89
N MET A 117 18.13 8.40 -20.11
CA MET A 117 18.95 8.59 -21.30
C MET A 117 19.20 10.10 -21.44
N PRO A 118 20.47 10.55 -21.46
CA PRO A 118 20.76 11.95 -21.74
C PRO A 118 20.32 12.27 -23.17
N GLU A 119 19.53 13.33 -23.33
CA GLU A 119 19.22 13.95 -24.63
C GLU A 119 20.47 14.57 -25.28
#